data_AF-A0A6G0AFI0-F1
#
_entry.id   AF-A0A6G0AFI0-F1
#
_cell.length_a   1.000
_cell.length_b   1.000
_cell.length_c   1.000
_cell.angle_alpha   90.00
_cell.angle_beta   90.00
_cell.angle_gamma   90.00
#
_symmetry.space_group_name_H-M   'P 1'
#
loop_
_entity.id
_entity.type
_entity.pdbx_description
1 polymer ?
#
loop_
_entity_poly.entity_id
_entity_poly.type
_entity_poly.pdbx_seq_one_letter_code
_entity_poly.pdbx_strand_id
1 'polypeptide(L)'
;MNRKYLMIASAIVMGIIGLLLLFMPGETFILLGQPTIDALLPFMQLAGSLYLGFAILNWMAKTILIGGIYAKPLSLGNFTHFLIGGLTLIKMAMDGIPTSVFIWVLTVFYIVFAVAFGFISFRSPKLQVKN
;
A
#
# COMPACT_ATOMS: atom_id res chain seq x y z
N MET A 1 -7.28 -6.67 -16.57
CA MET A 1 -7.12 -6.83 -15.11
C MET A 1 -8.45 -6.60 -14.43
N ASN A 2 -8.94 -7.56 -13.65
CA ASN A 2 -10.18 -7.36 -12.89
C ASN A 2 -9.87 -6.45 -11.70
N ARG A 3 -10.26 -5.17 -11.84
CA ARG A 3 -9.93 -4.09 -10.89
C ARG A 3 -10.48 -4.39 -9.49
N LYS A 4 -11.59 -5.12 -9.39
CA LYS A 4 -12.19 -5.54 -8.11
C LYS A 4 -11.20 -6.34 -7.26
N TYR A 5 -10.50 -7.32 -7.84
CA TYR A 5 -9.55 -8.13 -7.09
C TYR A 5 -8.32 -7.33 -6.67
N LEU A 6 -7.86 -6.38 -7.50
CA LEU A 6 -6.77 -5.49 -7.10
C LEU A 6 -7.16 -4.66 -5.86
N MET A 7 -8.38 -4.09 -5.84
CA MET A 7 -8.87 -3.31 -4.72
C MET A 7 -9.06 -4.15 -3.45
N ILE A 8 -9.54 -5.39 -3.59
CA ILE A 8 -9.65 -6.33 -2.45
C ILE A 8 -8.27 -6.67 -1.91
N ALA A 9 -7.33 -7.01 -2.79
CA ALA A 9 -5.97 -7.37 -2.40
C ALA A 9 -5.27 -6.20 -1.70
N SER A 10 -5.33 -5.00 -2.28
CA SER A 10 -4.72 -3.81 -1.65
C SER A 10 -5.39 -3.47 -0.32
N ALA A 11 -6.72 -3.60 -0.20
CA ALA A 11 -7.43 -3.39 1.05
C ALA A 11 -6.98 -4.37 2.15
N ILE A 12 -6.85 -5.66 1.83
CA ILE A 12 -6.41 -6.68 2.80
C ILE A 12 -4.97 -6.40 3.23
N VAL A 13 -4.06 -6.14 2.28
CA VAL A 13 -2.64 -5.86 2.60
C VAL A 13 -2.51 -4.61 3.47
N MET A 14 -3.13 -3.50 3.07
CA MET A 14 -3.11 -2.26 3.86
C MET A 14 -3.81 -2.43 5.21
N GLY A 15 -4.87 -3.26 5.27
CA GLY A 15 -5.57 -3.58 6.50
C GLY A 15 -4.67 -4.31 7.50
N ILE A 16 -3.98 -5.35 7.04
CA ILE A 16 -3.04 -6.12 7.88
C ILE A 16 -1.89 -5.22 8.36
N ILE A 17 -1.26 -4.45 7.46
CA ILE A 17 -0.18 -3.53 7.82
C ILE A 17 -0.68 -2.48 8.82
N GLY A 18 -1.87 -1.91 8.58
CA GLY A 18 -2.47 -0.92 9.47
C GLY A 18 -2.74 -1.46 10.87
N LEU A 19 -3.28 -2.67 10.98
CA LEU A 19 -3.50 -3.34 12.26
C LEU A 19 -2.18 -3.63 12.99
N LEU A 20 -1.17 -4.15 12.30
CA LEU A 20 0.15 -4.41 12.90
C LEU A 20 0.79 -3.13 13.45
N LEU A 21 0.77 -2.05 12.67
CA LEU A 21 1.35 -0.77 13.11
C LEU A 21 0.57 -0.10 14.24
N LEU A 22 -0.75 -0.29 14.33
CA LEU A 22 -1.58 0.28 15.39
C LEU A 22 -1.43 -0.46 16.72
N PHE A 23 -1.51 -1.80 16.68
CA PHE A 23 -1.60 -2.63 17.88
C PHE A 23 -0.27 -3.25 18.31
N MET A 24 0.70 -3.34 17.40
CA MET A 24 1.99 -3.99 17.63
C MET A 24 3.18 -3.17 17.08
N PRO A 25 3.26 -1.84 17.32
CA PRO A 25 4.30 -1.00 16.72
C PRO A 25 5.71 -1.41 17.15
N GLY A 26 5.91 -1.91 18.38
CA GLY A 26 7.22 -2.36 18.85
C GLY A 26 7.68 -3.64 18.15
N GLU A 27 6.78 -4.60 18.00
CA GLU A 27 7.04 -5.87 17.32
C GLU A 27 7.33 -5.65 15.82
N THR A 28 6.73 -4.61 15.21
CA THR A 28 7.07 -4.26 13.82
C THR A 28 8.51 -3.79 13.66
N PHE A 29 9.11 -3.08 14.63
CA PHE A 29 10.54 -2.76 14.60
C PHE A 29 11.40 -4.01 14.61
N ILE A 30 11.08 -4.95 15.51
CA ILE A 30 11.80 -6.22 15.66
C ILE A 30 11.70 -7.05 14.36
N LEU A 31 10.53 -7.13 13.74
CA LEU A 31 10.33 -7.80 12.44
C LEU A 31 11.19 -7.21 11.32
N LEU A 32 11.40 -5.89 11.34
CA LEU A 32 12.26 -5.18 10.39
C LEU A 32 13.76 -5.35 10.68
N GLY A 33 14.12 -6.03 11.78
CA GLY A 33 15.50 -6.21 12.21
C GLY A 33 16.10 -4.96 12.87
N GLN A 34 15.26 -4.09 13.41
CA GLN A 34 15.65 -2.83 14.03
C GLN A 34 15.30 -2.82 15.51
N PRO A 35 16.11 -2.17 16.37
CA PRO A 35 15.76 -1.98 17.76
C PRO A 35 14.52 -1.09 17.88
N THR A 36 13.70 -1.35 18.90
CA THR A 36 12.52 -0.55 19.18
C THR A 36 12.94 0.85 19.66
N ILE A 37 12.33 1.89 19.10
CA ILE A 37 12.57 3.29 19.48
C ILE A 37 11.25 3.88 19.98
N ASP A 38 11.12 4.05 21.31
CA ASP A 38 9.85 4.43 21.96
C ASP A 38 9.25 5.73 21.41
N ALA A 39 10.10 6.72 21.14
CA ALA A 39 9.69 8.00 20.59
C ALA A 39 9.04 7.89 19.19
N LEU A 40 9.30 6.80 18.44
CA LEU A 40 8.75 6.57 17.11
C LEU A 40 7.47 5.72 17.12
N LEU A 41 7.11 5.08 18.23
CA LEU A 41 5.92 4.22 18.31
C LEU A 41 4.62 4.96 17.97
N PRO A 42 4.35 6.19 18.47
CA PRO A 42 3.15 6.93 18.09
C PRO A 42 3.10 7.26 16.60
N PHE A 43 4.26 7.51 15.97
CA PHE A 43 4.34 7.78 14.53
C PHE A 43 4.01 6.54 13.70
N MET A 44 4.41 5.35 14.18
CA MET A 44 3.99 4.07 13.57
C MET A 44 2.48 3.89 13.67
N GLN A 45 1.87 4.20 14.83
CA GLN A 45 0.42 4.12 14.99
C GLN A 45 -0.33 5.13 14.10
N LEU A 46 0.19 6.36 13.97
CA LEU A 46 -0.35 7.35 13.02
C LEU A 46 -0.27 6.82 11.58
N ALA A 47 0.86 6.26 11.16
CA ALA A 47 0.98 5.60 9.87
C ALA A 47 -0.02 4.44 9.74
N GLY A 48 -0.19 3.62 10.78
CA GLY A 48 -1.15 2.52 10.82
C GLY A 48 -2.60 2.98 10.62
N SER A 49 -2.99 4.11 11.21
CA SER A 49 -4.32 4.72 10.98
C SER A 49 -4.51 5.18 9.53
N LEU A 50 -3.46 5.72 8.90
CA LEU A 50 -3.44 6.05 7.47
C LEU A 50 -3.61 4.79 6.60
N TYR A 51 -2.89 3.71 6.90
CA TYR A 51 -3.03 2.42 6.21
C TYR A 51 -4.45 1.84 6.34
N LEU A 52 -5.04 1.86 7.54
CA LEU A 52 -6.43 1.45 7.72
C LEU A 52 -7.41 2.33 6.94
N GLY A 53 -7.20 3.65 6.91
CA GLY A 53 -8.00 4.56 6.11
C GLY A 53 -8.01 4.18 4.63
N PHE A 54 -6.83 3.94 4.06
CA PHE A 54 -6.70 3.46 2.68
C PHE A 54 -7.30 2.06 2.47
N ALA A 55 -7.17 1.16 3.45
CA ALA A 55 -7.78 -0.16 3.40
C ALA A 55 -9.31 -0.08 3.27
N ILE A 56 -9.95 0.77 4.08
CA ILE A 56 -11.40 1.00 4.05
C ILE A 56 -11.80 1.64 2.71
N LEU A 57 -11.09 2.68 2.25
CA LEU A 57 -11.36 3.30 0.96
C LEU A 57 -11.30 2.28 -0.18
N ASN A 58 -10.28 1.43 -0.18
CA ASN A 58 -10.11 0.40 -1.20
C ASN A 58 -11.21 -0.67 -1.13
N TRP A 59 -11.56 -1.11 0.08
CA TRP A 59 -12.62 -2.08 0.30
C TRP A 59 -13.97 -1.55 -0.17
N MET A 60 -14.31 -0.32 0.19
CA MET A 60 -15.60 0.28 -0.14
C MET A 60 -15.73 0.58 -1.63
N ALA A 61 -14.64 0.96 -2.30
CA ALA A 61 -14.64 1.25 -3.73
C ALA A 61 -14.48 0.01 -4.64
N LYS A 62 -14.32 -1.20 -4.11
CA LYS A 62 -14.01 -2.41 -4.90
C LYS A 62 -15.04 -2.76 -6.00
N THR A 63 -16.28 -2.26 -5.91
CA THR A 63 -17.37 -2.54 -6.84
C THR A 63 -17.56 -1.49 -7.94
N ILE A 64 -16.88 -0.33 -7.85
CA ILE A 64 -17.01 0.73 -8.86
C ILE A 64 -15.89 0.66 -9.92
N LEU A 65 -16.08 1.37 -11.04
CA LEU A 65 -15.09 1.44 -12.12
C LEU A 65 -13.88 2.31 -11.71
N ILE A 66 -12.85 1.69 -11.13
CA ILE A 66 -11.61 2.38 -10.72
C ILE A 66 -10.82 2.90 -11.93
N GLY A 67 -10.30 4.13 -11.88
CA GLY A 67 -9.49 4.74 -12.94
C GLY A 67 -10.29 5.55 -13.99
N GLY A 68 -11.62 5.54 -13.94
CA GLY A 68 -12.45 6.54 -14.63
C GLY A 68 -12.42 7.89 -13.91
N ILE A 69 -12.99 8.94 -14.50
CA ILE A 69 -12.92 10.33 -13.99
C ILE A 69 -13.27 10.42 -12.49
N TYR A 70 -14.34 9.73 -12.06
CA TYR A 70 -14.79 9.74 -10.67
C TYR A 70 -13.87 9.00 -9.68
N ALA A 71 -13.26 7.89 -10.11
CA ALA A 71 -12.42 7.05 -9.26
C ALA A 71 -10.92 7.24 -9.52
N LYS A 72 -10.55 8.22 -10.36
CA LYS A 72 -9.16 8.53 -10.71
C LYS A 72 -8.37 9.01 -9.50
N PRO A 73 -8.88 9.91 -8.62
CA PRO A 73 -8.15 10.32 -7.43
C PRO A 73 -7.77 9.15 -6.52
N LEU A 74 -8.68 8.19 -6.31
CA LEU A 74 -8.41 6.99 -5.52
C LEU A 74 -7.34 6.09 -6.16
N SER A 75 -7.40 5.91 -7.48
CA SER A 75 -6.37 5.14 -8.20
C SER A 75 -4.99 5.79 -8.11
N LEU A 76 -4.93 7.13 -8.24
CA LEU A 76 -3.69 7.89 -8.14
C LEU A 76 -3.16 7.91 -6.72
N GLY A 77 -4.02 8.02 -5.70
CA GLY A 77 -3.62 7.93 -4.30
C GLY A 77 -2.94 6.60 -3.99
N ASN A 78 -3.53 5.49 -4.43
CA ASN A 78 -2.91 4.17 -4.30
C ASN A 78 -1.59 4.08 -5.08
N PHE A 79 -1.58 4.53 -6.34
CA PHE A 79 -0.37 4.55 -7.16
C PHE A 79 0.77 5.29 -6.46
N THR A 80 0.52 6.52 -6.02
CA THR A 80 1.51 7.36 -5.34
C THR A 80 1.99 6.72 -4.05
N HIS A 81 1.08 6.16 -3.24
CA HIS A 81 1.43 5.46 -2.01
C HIS A 81 2.38 4.28 -2.27
N PHE A 82 2.00 3.38 -3.18
CA PHE A 82 2.80 2.19 -3.47
C PHE A 82 4.11 2.52 -4.21
N LEU A 83 4.11 3.53 -5.09
CA LEU A 83 5.31 3.97 -5.79
C LEU A 83 6.32 4.58 -4.81
N ILE A 84 5.91 5.60 -4.05
CA ILE A 84 6.81 6.30 -3.12
C ILE A 84 7.25 5.35 -2.00
N GLY A 85 6.34 4.53 -1.46
CA GLY A 85 6.69 3.50 -0.48
C GLY A 85 7.68 2.49 -1.03
N GLY A 86 7.47 1.98 -2.26
CA GLY A 86 8.38 1.02 -2.90
C GLY A 86 9.76 1.60 -3.14
N LEU A 87 9.86 2.84 -3.64
CA LEU A 87 11.14 3.54 -3.81
C LEU A 87 11.86 3.79 -2.48
N THR A 88 11.10 4.08 -1.41
CA THR A 88 11.66 4.28 -0.07
C THR A 88 12.25 2.98 0.49
N LEU A 89 11.57 1.85 0.28
CA LEU A 89 12.08 0.53 0.69
C LEU A 89 13.32 0.11 -0.10
N ILE A 90 13.35 0.37 -1.41
CA ILE A 90 14.55 0.15 -2.25
C ILE A 90 15.71 0.98 -1.71
N LYS A 91 15.48 2.27 -1.43
CA LYS A 91 16.52 3.15 -0.89
C LYS A 91 17.05 2.62 0.45
N MET A 92 16.16 2.24 1.37
CA MET A 92 16.56 1.66 2.66
C MET A 92 17.46 0.42 2.49
N ALA A 93 17.15 -0.43 1.51
CA ALA A 93 17.94 -1.61 1.22
C ALA A 93 19.30 -1.30 0.56
N MET A 94 19.40 -0.19 -0.19
CA MET A 94 20.64 0.28 -0.81
C MET A 94 21.56 1.01 0.18
N ASP A 95 21.02 1.66 1.20
CA ASP A 95 21.77 2.44 2.18
C ASP A 95 22.57 1.56 3.18
N GLY A 96 22.63 0.24 2.97
CA GLY A 96 23.44 -0.69 3.77
C GLY A 96 22.95 -0.90 5.20
N ILE A 97 21.74 -0.43 5.51
CA ILE A 97 21.09 -0.63 6.80
C ILE A 97 20.85 -2.14 6.98
N PRO A 98 21.14 -2.73 8.16
CA PRO A 98 20.78 -4.12 8.43
C PRO A 98 19.27 -4.33 8.20
N THR A 99 18.92 -5.05 7.15
CA THR A 99 17.52 -5.24 6.75
C THR A 99 17.15 -6.71 6.85
N SER A 100 15.95 -6.96 7.37
CA SER A 100 15.36 -8.29 7.37
C SER A 100 14.88 -8.69 5.96
N VAL A 101 14.80 -9.99 5.69
CA VAL A 101 14.21 -10.55 4.46
C VAL A 101 12.79 -10.00 4.22
N PHE A 102 12.07 -9.65 5.28
CA PHE A 102 10.75 -9.02 5.20
C PHE A 102 10.73 -7.71 4.39
N ILE A 103 11.81 -6.91 4.42
CA ILE A 103 11.87 -5.64 3.67
C ILE A 103 11.90 -5.90 2.17
N TRP A 104 12.65 -6.92 1.72
CA TRP A 104 12.69 -7.30 0.30
C TRP A 104 11.34 -7.84 -0.17
N VAL A 105 10.70 -8.69 0.63
CA VAL A 105 9.35 -9.19 0.35
C VAL A 105 8.37 -8.03 0.23
N LEU A 106 8.37 -7.11 1.19
CA LEU A 106 7.52 -5.92 1.18
C LEU A 106 7.81 -5.03 -0.04
N THR A 107 9.07 -4.86 -0.42
CA THR A 107 9.49 -4.10 -1.60
C THR A 107 8.86 -4.66 -2.87
N VAL A 108 8.97 -5.97 -3.09
CA VAL A 108 8.37 -6.62 -4.26
C VAL A 108 6.86 -6.39 -4.28
N PHE A 109 6.18 -6.54 -3.15
CA PHE A 109 4.74 -6.26 -3.06
C PHE A 109 4.39 -4.82 -3.43
N TYR A 110 5.13 -3.83 -2.91
CA TYR A 110 4.89 -2.42 -3.23
C TYR A 110 5.09 -2.13 -4.71
N ILE A 111 6.14 -2.66 -5.32
CA ILE A 111 6.40 -2.46 -6.75
C ILE A 111 5.32 -3.10 -7.62
N VAL A 112 4.86 -4.31 -7.29
CA VAL A 112 3.75 -4.97 -8.01
C VAL A 112 2.48 -4.13 -7.96
N PHE A 113 2.10 -3.62 -6.78
CA PHE A 113 0.94 -2.74 -6.66
C PHE A 113 1.14 -1.39 -7.36
N ALA A 114 2.34 -0.79 -7.28
CA ALA A 114 2.65 0.47 -7.95
C ALA A 114 2.49 0.34 -9.47
N VAL A 115 3.01 -0.73 -10.07
CA VAL A 115 2.85 -1.02 -11.49
C VAL A 115 1.37 -1.22 -11.84
N ALA A 116 0.64 -2.03 -11.05
CA ALA A 116 -0.77 -2.30 -11.29
C ALA A 116 -1.66 -1.04 -11.22
N PHE A 117 -1.47 -0.20 -10.19
CA PHE A 117 -2.20 1.06 -10.06
C PHE A 117 -1.76 2.10 -11.09
N GLY A 118 -0.47 2.15 -11.46
CA GLY A 118 0.02 2.99 -12.54
C GLY A 118 -0.66 2.66 -13.87
N PHE A 119 -0.79 1.38 -14.20
CA PHE A 119 -1.54 0.95 -15.38
C PHE A 119 -3.02 1.39 -15.34
N ILE A 120 -3.67 1.39 -14.17
CA ILE A 120 -5.06 1.86 -14.04
C ILE A 120 -5.15 3.38 -14.15
N SER A 121 -4.24 4.12 -13.54
CA SER A 121 -4.32 5.58 -13.44
C SER A 121 -3.99 6.30 -14.76
N PHE A 122 -3.13 5.71 -15.59
CA PHE A 122 -2.68 6.32 -16.85
C PHE A 122 -3.28 5.70 -18.10
N ARG A 123 -4.08 4.63 -18.00
CA ARG A 123 -4.87 4.09 -19.13
C ARG A 123 -6.35 4.33 -18.92
N SER A 124 -6.97 4.99 -19.89
CA SER A 124 -8.42 5.21 -19.89
C SER A 124 -9.19 3.88 -19.83
N PRO A 125 -10.22 3.76 -18.97
CA PRO A 125 -11.12 2.61 -19.00
C PRO A 125 -11.79 2.49 -20.37
N LYS A 126 -11.78 1.30 -20.97
CA LYS A 126 -12.71 1.01 -22.06
C LYS A 126 -14.09 0.83 -21.43
N LEU A 127 -15.06 1.68 -21.79
CA LEU A 127 -16.45 1.49 -21.42
C LEU A 127 -16.91 0.18 -22.06
N GLN A 128 -17.33 -0.79 -21.24
CA GLN A 128 -18.08 -1.93 -21.78
C GLN A 128 -19.49 -1.43 -22.08
N VAL A 129 -19.76 -1.12 -23.36
CA VAL A 129 -21.13 -0.93 -23.83
C VAL A 129 -21.80 -2.29 -23.73
N LYS A 130 -22.74 -2.42 -22.80
CA LYS A 130 -23.55 -3.62 -22.66
C LYS A 130 -24.63 -3.54 -23.73
N ASN A 131 -24.41 -4.23 -24.85
CA ASN A 131 -25.45 -4.47 -25.87
C ASN A 131 -26.50 -5.45 -25.34
#